data_AF-A0A349XY61-F1
#
_entry.id   AF-A0A349XY61-F1
#
_cell.length_a   1.000
_cell.length_b   1.000
_cell.length_c   1.000
_cell.angle_alpha   90.00
_cell.angle_beta   90.00
_cell.angle_gamma   90.00
#
_symmetry.space_group_name_H-M   'P 1'
#
loop_
_entity.id
_entity.type
_entity.pdbx_description
1 polymer ?
#
loop_
_entity_poly.entity_id
_entity_poly.type
_entity_poly.pdbx_seq_one_letter_code
_entity_poly.pdbx_strand_id
1 'polypeptide(L)'
;MAKPAKTTLALGPVLYLWQGEKWRDFYFRIADEAPVSHVYLGETVCSKRFHFTEPHLAEVIERLESAGKQVILSTLSLVTLERESRHLRSLIADSPYPVEANDLSALGMLHGTPHVVGPMVNVYNAATARLLSSRGASAICLPPELPMTSVERIVAQTPDVD
;
A
#
# COMPACT_ATOMS: atom_id res chain seq x y z
N MET A 1 -11.99 25.61 -13.68
CA MET A 1 -10.68 24.94 -13.51
C MET A 1 -10.74 24.17 -12.20
N ALA A 2 -10.55 22.85 -12.22
CA ALA A 2 -10.45 22.07 -11.00
C ALA A 2 -9.27 22.61 -10.18
N LYS A 3 -9.48 22.80 -8.87
CA LYS A 3 -8.44 23.24 -7.94
C LYS A 3 -7.27 22.25 -8.06
N PRO A 4 -6.01 22.68 -8.22
CA PRO A 4 -4.90 21.75 -8.26
C PRO A 4 -4.93 20.92 -6.97
N ALA A 5 -5.01 19.59 -7.12
CA ALA A 5 -4.96 18.68 -5.99
C ALA A 5 -3.66 18.95 -5.22
N LYS A 6 -3.76 19.01 -3.89
CA LYS A 6 -2.60 19.21 -3.02
C LYS A 6 -1.64 18.06 -3.26
N THR A 7 -0.41 18.34 -3.70
CA THR A 7 0.62 17.31 -3.85
C THR A 7 0.85 16.61 -2.51
N THR A 8 0.67 15.30 -2.50
CA THR A 8 0.85 14.43 -1.34
C THR A 8 2.14 13.63 -1.48
N LEU A 9 2.76 13.33 -0.34
CA LEU A 9 3.88 12.39 -0.26
C LEU A 9 3.47 11.17 0.56
N ALA A 10 3.82 9.99 0.06
CA ALA A 10 3.57 8.70 0.69
C ALA A 10 4.89 8.00 1.04
N LEU A 11 4.90 7.27 2.16
CA LEU A 11 6.01 6.43 2.57
C LEU A 11 5.63 4.95 2.43
N GLY A 12 6.40 4.20 1.64
CA GLY A 12 6.25 2.75 1.48
C GLY A 12 6.69 1.94 2.72
N PRO A 13 6.37 0.64 2.77
CA PRO A 13 6.77 -0.23 3.88
C PRO A 13 8.29 -0.46 3.92
N VAL A 14 8.82 -0.73 5.12
CA VAL A 14 10.23 -1.09 5.30
C VAL A 14 10.54 -2.43 4.63
N LEU A 15 11.43 -2.43 3.64
CA LEU A 15 11.79 -3.63 2.87
C LEU A 15 12.91 -4.48 3.51
N TYR A 16 13.55 -3.97 4.57
CA TYR A 16 14.68 -4.61 5.25
C TYR A 16 14.23 -5.36 6.50
N LEU A 17 14.93 -6.45 6.83
CA LEU A 17 14.71 -7.16 8.08
C LEU A 17 15.25 -6.35 9.25
N TRP A 18 14.35 -5.73 10.01
CA TRP A 18 14.67 -5.01 11.25
C TRP A 18 14.08 -5.74 12.46
N GLN A 19 14.71 -5.54 13.61
CA GLN A 19 14.13 -5.94 14.89
C GLN A 19 12.91 -5.06 15.20
N GLY A 20 11.95 -5.61 15.96
CA GLY A 20 10.65 -4.98 16.20
C GLY A 20 10.73 -3.56 16.77
N GLU A 21 11.55 -3.35 17.79
CA GLU A 21 11.74 -2.02 18.40
C GLU A 21 12.30 -1.00 17.42
N LYS A 22 13.27 -1.40 16.58
CA LYS A 22 13.84 -0.52 15.55
C LYS A 22 12.79 -0.14 14.50
N TRP A 23 11.96 -1.10 14.10
CA TRP A 23 10.86 -0.89 13.17
C TRP A 23 9.82 0.06 13.77
N ARG A 24 9.41 -0.16 15.02
CA ARG A 24 8.49 0.70 15.77
C ARG A 24 9.03 2.13 15.88
N ASP A 25 10.24 2.28 16.39
CA ASP A 25 10.83 3.59 16.67
C ASP A 25 11.03 4.41 15.39
N PHE A 26 11.29 3.74 14.26
CA PHE A 26 11.28 4.40 12.96
C PHE A 26 9.92 5.01 12.64
N TYR A 27 8.83 4.25 12.75
CA TYR A 27 7.50 4.79 12.46
C TYR A 27 7.02 5.81 13.49
N PHE A 28 7.48 5.73 14.74
CA PHE A 28 7.24 6.80 15.71
C PHE A 28 7.88 8.11 15.28
N ARG A 29 9.12 8.06 14.80
CA ARG A 29 9.76 9.26 14.21
C ARG A 29 9.06 9.73 12.94
N ILE A 30 8.54 8.82 12.10
CA ILE A 30 7.74 9.20 10.93
C ILE A 30 6.45 9.94 11.34
N ALA A 31 5.78 9.47 12.39
CA ALA A 31 4.60 10.15 12.92
C ALA A 31 4.95 11.57 13.36
N ASP A 32 6.02 11.72 14.14
CA ASP A 32 6.36 12.97 14.83
C ASP A 32 7.06 14.01 13.92
N GLU A 33 7.92 13.56 13.00
CA GLU A 33 8.87 14.42 12.30
C GLU A 33 8.63 14.53 10.79
N ALA A 34 8.06 13.50 10.15
CA ALA A 34 8.11 13.39 8.70
C ALA A 34 6.95 14.14 7.98
N PRO A 35 7.24 14.91 6.91
CA PRO A 35 6.23 15.61 6.12
C PRO A 35 5.54 14.69 5.09
N VAL A 36 5.17 13.48 5.51
CA VAL A 36 4.38 12.54 4.70
C VAL A 36 2.91 12.58 5.12
N SER A 37 2.03 12.27 4.18
CA SER A 37 0.57 12.23 4.37
C SER A 37 0.02 10.82 4.51
N HIS A 38 0.64 9.87 3.80
CA HIS A 38 0.24 8.47 3.76
C HIS A 38 1.42 7.60 4.17
N VAL A 39 1.15 6.55 4.95
CA VAL A 39 2.15 5.60 5.41
C VAL A 39 1.62 4.19 5.18
N TYR A 40 2.38 3.42 4.39
CA TYR A 40 2.10 2.04 4.07
C TYR A 40 2.83 1.15 5.08
N LEU A 41 2.07 0.31 5.78
CA LEU A 41 2.52 -0.58 6.84
C LEU A 41 2.23 -2.02 6.49
N GLY A 42 3.08 -2.93 6.94
CA GLY A 42 2.91 -4.36 6.71
C GLY A 42 4.21 -4.99 6.28
N GLU A 43 4.11 -6.17 5.68
CA GLU A 43 5.26 -6.94 5.21
C GLU A 43 5.00 -7.37 3.77
N THR A 44 5.82 -6.86 2.86
CA THR A 44 5.74 -7.16 1.43
C THR A 44 6.69 -8.28 1.02
N VAL A 45 7.78 -8.52 1.77
CA VAL A 45 8.89 -9.38 1.34
C VAL A 45 8.71 -10.83 1.76
N CYS A 46 8.53 -11.11 3.05
CA CYS A 46 8.47 -12.49 3.54
C CYS A 46 7.67 -12.62 4.83
N SER A 47 6.66 -13.51 4.83
CA SER A 47 5.82 -13.80 6.00
C SER A 47 6.58 -14.26 7.24
N LYS A 48 7.82 -14.77 7.08
CA LYS A 48 8.68 -15.11 8.22
C LYS A 48 9.04 -13.90 9.06
N ARG A 49 8.86 -12.68 8.58
CA ARG A 49 9.20 -11.45 9.30
C ARG A 49 8.08 -10.90 10.17
N PHE A 50 6.85 -11.39 9.99
CA PHE A 50 5.68 -10.90 10.72
C PHE A 50 5.89 -10.87 12.24
N HIS A 51 6.51 -11.90 12.81
CA HIS A 51 6.73 -11.98 14.25
C HIS A 51 7.63 -10.86 14.83
N PHE A 52 8.39 -10.14 14.00
CA PHE A 52 9.14 -8.96 14.44
C PHE A 52 8.24 -7.72 14.53
N THR A 53 7.22 -7.59 13.69
CA THR A 53 6.45 -6.33 13.53
C THR A 53 5.03 -6.41 14.09
N GLU A 54 4.38 -7.59 14.05
CA GLU A 54 3.03 -7.81 14.58
C GLU A 54 2.85 -7.33 16.03
N PRO A 55 3.79 -7.55 16.98
CA PRO A 55 3.63 -7.07 18.35
C PRO A 55 3.56 -5.53 18.47
N HIS A 56 4.09 -4.81 17.48
CA HIS A 56 4.21 -3.36 17.48
C HIS A 56 3.23 -2.67 16.52
N LEU A 57 2.51 -3.42 15.69
CA LEU A 57 1.71 -2.85 14.62
C LEU A 57 0.61 -1.92 15.14
N ALA A 58 -0.11 -2.35 16.18
CA ALA A 58 -1.21 -1.57 16.76
C ALA A 58 -0.74 -0.22 17.33
N GLU A 59 0.34 -0.20 18.11
CA GLU A 59 0.90 1.04 18.69
C GLU A 59 1.46 1.99 17.62
N VAL A 60 2.02 1.44 16.53
CA VAL A 60 2.50 2.24 15.40
C VAL A 60 1.34 2.89 14.65
N ILE A 61 0.28 2.14 14.39
CA ILE A 61 -0.92 2.65 13.73
C ILE A 61 -1.53 3.79 14.55
N GLU A 62 -1.78 3.57 15.84
CA GLU A 62 -2.37 4.58 16.73
C GLU A 62 -1.56 5.87 16.74
N ARG A 63 -0.23 5.78 16.82
CA ARG A 63 0.63 6.97 16.82
C ARG A 63 0.59 7.70 15.48
N LEU A 64 0.64 6.98 14.36
CA LEU A 64 0.56 7.57 13.03
C LEU A 64 -0.78 8.30 12.81
N GLU A 65 -1.89 7.69 13.22
CA GLU A 65 -3.20 8.32 13.15
C GLU A 65 -3.30 9.55 14.05
N SER A 66 -2.76 9.49 15.27
CA SER A 66 -2.71 10.64 16.18
C SER A 66 -1.92 11.83 15.62
N ALA A 67 -0.93 11.54 14.76
CA ALA A 67 -0.17 12.54 14.01
C ALA A 67 -0.83 12.96 12.67
N GLY A 68 -2.06 12.51 12.41
CA GLY A 68 -2.85 12.84 11.22
C GLY A 68 -2.38 12.15 9.94
N LYS A 69 -1.66 11.04 10.04
CA LYS A 69 -1.22 10.24 8.88
C LYS A 69 -2.32 9.25 8.47
N GLN A 70 -2.50 9.07 7.17
CA GLN A 70 -3.35 8.02 6.63
C GLN A 70 -2.57 6.71 6.57
N VAL A 71 -3.09 5.65 7.19
CA VAL A 71 -2.46 4.32 7.20
C VAL A 71 -3.06 3.43 6.12
N ILE A 72 -2.19 2.72 5.40
CA ILE A 72 -2.56 1.71 4.39
C ILE A 72 -1.84 0.41 4.72
N LEU A 73 -2.53 -0.73 4.66
CA LEU A 73 -1.94 -2.03 4.98
C LEU A 73 -1.49 -2.78 3.73
N SER A 74 -0.19 -2.99 3.60
CA SER A 74 0.47 -3.67 2.48
C SER A 74 0.47 -5.18 2.64
N THR A 75 0.02 -5.88 1.59
CA THR A 75 0.09 -7.35 1.50
C THR A 75 1.47 -7.83 1.05
N LEU A 76 1.73 -9.14 1.19
CA LEU A 76 2.91 -9.80 0.61
C LEU A 76 2.95 -9.63 -0.92
N SER A 77 4.15 -9.53 -1.48
CA SER A 77 4.39 -9.51 -2.93
C SER A 77 4.21 -10.87 -3.58
N LEU A 78 4.28 -11.95 -2.80
CA LEU A 78 4.08 -13.30 -3.28
C LEU A 78 3.51 -14.18 -2.18
N VAL A 79 2.27 -14.61 -2.35
CA VAL A 79 1.60 -15.56 -1.46
C VAL A 79 1.85 -16.97 -1.99
N THR A 80 2.49 -17.82 -1.18
CA THR A 80 2.88 -19.18 -1.59
C THR A 80 2.38 -20.26 -0.64
N LEU A 81 2.00 -19.91 0.58
CA LEU A 81 1.72 -20.86 1.64
C LEU A 81 0.29 -20.66 2.17
N GLU A 82 -0.38 -21.74 2.55
CA GLU A 82 -1.79 -21.68 3.01
C GLU A 82 -1.97 -20.74 4.21
N ARG A 83 -0.97 -20.65 5.10
CA ARG A 83 -1.00 -19.69 6.21
C ARG A 83 -0.97 -18.23 5.75
N GLU A 84 -0.28 -17.93 4.66
CA GLU A 84 -0.19 -16.59 4.07
C GLU A 84 -1.52 -16.23 3.40
N SER A 85 -2.12 -17.17 2.67
CA SER A 85 -3.46 -17.02 2.09
C SER A 85 -4.52 -16.80 3.17
N ARG A 86 -4.44 -17.50 4.30
CA ARG A 86 -5.36 -17.29 5.44
C ARG A 86 -5.16 -15.92 6.08
N HIS A 87 -3.92 -15.51 6.29
CA HIS A 87 -3.60 -14.19 6.82
C HIS A 87 -4.14 -13.09 5.89
N LEU A 88 -3.91 -13.19 4.58
CA LEU A 88 -4.44 -12.26 3.58
C LEU A 88 -5.96 -12.17 3.62
N ARG A 89 -6.67 -13.31 3.71
CA ARG A 89 -8.14 -13.33 3.82
C ARG A 89 -8.64 -12.60 5.07
N SER A 90 -8.00 -12.83 6.22
CA SER A 90 -8.39 -12.15 7.47
C SER A 90 -8.08 -10.66 7.40
N LEU A 91 -6.90 -10.28 6.88
CA LEU A 91 -6.54 -8.88 6.66
C LEU A 91 -7.60 -8.16 5.81
N ILE A 92 -8.00 -8.74 4.67
CA ILE A 92 -8.99 -8.12 3.77
C ILE A 92 -10.39 -8.07 4.40
N ALA A 93 -10.79 -9.10 5.14
CA ALA A 93 -12.12 -9.18 5.73
C ALA A 93 -12.29 -8.25 6.95
N ASP A 94 -11.24 -8.13 7.77
CA ASP A 94 -11.31 -7.53 9.10
C ASP A 94 -10.66 -6.14 9.18
N SER A 95 -9.90 -5.72 8.17
CA SER A 95 -9.16 -4.44 8.20
C SER A 95 -10.10 -3.23 8.15
N PRO A 96 -10.00 -2.30 9.12
CA PRO A 96 -10.66 -0.99 9.00
C PRO A 96 -9.88 -0.01 8.11
N TYR A 97 -8.66 -0.38 7.68
CA TYR A 97 -7.78 0.43 6.85
C TYR A 97 -7.81 -0.01 5.38
N PRO A 98 -7.55 0.90 4.43
CA PRO A 98 -7.30 0.53 3.04
C PRO A 98 -6.18 -0.51 2.93
N VAL A 99 -6.34 -1.45 1.99
CA VAL A 99 -5.36 -2.50 1.73
C VAL A 99 -4.63 -2.20 0.41
N GLU A 100 -3.31 -2.28 0.42
CA GLU A 100 -2.46 -2.25 -0.76
C GLU A 100 -2.16 -3.68 -1.23
N ALA A 101 -2.67 -4.02 -2.41
CA ALA A 101 -2.44 -5.28 -3.08
C ALA A 101 -1.07 -5.31 -3.76
N ASN A 102 -0.21 -6.24 -3.34
CA ASN A 102 1.12 -6.45 -3.92
C ASN A 102 1.25 -7.78 -4.70
N ASP A 103 0.20 -8.58 -4.80
CA ASP A 103 0.17 -9.79 -5.62
C ASP A 103 -1.22 -10.03 -6.26
N LEU A 104 -1.29 -10.94 -7.22
CA LEU A 104 -2.55 -11.24 -7.93
C LEU A 104 -3.59 -11.93 -7.03
N SER A 105 -3.16 -12.65 -5.99
CA SER A 105 -4.06 -13.26 -5.01
C SER A 105 -4.80 -12.18 -4.23
N ALA A 106 -4.10 -11.14 -3.76
CA ALA A 106 -4.72 -9.98 -3.12
C ALA A 106 -5.69 -9.26 -4.08
N LEU A 107 -5.30 -9.00 -5.33
CA LEU A 107 -6.19 -8.39 -6.33
C LEU A 107 -7.45 -9.22 -6.62
N GLY A 108 -7.32 -10.55 -6.60
CA GLY A 108 -8.45 -11.47 -6.75
C GLY A 108 -9.45 -11.32 -5.61
N MET A 109 -8.95 -11.22 -4.37
CA MET A 109 -9.77 -11.10 -3.16
C MET A 109 -10.39 -9.71 -2.98
N LEU A 110 -9.69 -8.64 -3.40
CA LEU A 110 -10.13 -7.25 -3.30
C LEU A 110 -11.08 -6.81 -4.43
N HIS A 111 -11.47 -7.74 -5.31
CA HIS A 111 -12.34 -7.41 -6.44
C HIS A 111 -13.67 -6.81 -5.99
N GLY A 112 -13.98 -5.61 -6.47
CA GLY A 112 -15.21 -4.89 -6.15
C GLY A 112 -15.15 -4.12 -4.82
N THR A 113 -14.02 -4.18 -4.10
CA THR A 113 -13.77 -3.37 -2.90
C THR A 113 -12.73 -2.28 -3.21
N PRO A 114 -12.87 -1.06 -2.66
CA PRO A 114 -11.84 -0.03 -2.79
C PRO A 114 -10.48 -0.51 -2.26
N HIS A 115 -9.43 -0.41 -3.07
CA HIS A 115 -8.07 -0.83 -2.68
C HIS A 115 -6.98 -0.04 -3.42
N VAL A 116 -5.75 -0.13 -2.92
CA VAL A 116 -4.56 0.40 -3.58
C VAL A 116 -3.84 -0.72 -4.32
N VAL A 117 -3.30 -0.42 -5.50
CA VAL A 117 -2.40 -1.32 -6.22
C VAL A 117 -0.96 -0.89 -5.93
N GLY A 118 -0.21 -1.77 -5.27
CA GLY A 118 1.17 -1.51 -4.87
C GLY A 118 2.19 -1.71 -6.00
N PRO A 119 3.46 -1.32 -5.77
CA PRO A 119 4.52 -1.32 -6.79
C PRO A 119 4.93 -2.71 -7.25
N MET A 120 4.45 -3.77 -6.59
CA MET A 120 4.75 -5.16 -6.93
C MET A 120 3.83 -5.69 -8.05
N VAL A 121 2.80 -4.91 -8.41
CA VAL A 121 1.93 -5.17 -9.56
C VAL A 121 2.33 -4.22 -10.70
N ASN A 122 2.84 -4.78 -11.79
CA ASN A 122 3.37 -4.01 -12.90
C ASN A 122 2.27 -3.37 -13.78
N VAL A 123 2.14 -2.04 -13.71
CA VAL A 123 1.19 -1.26 -14.52
C VAL A 123 1.92 -0.32 -15.47
N TYR A 124 2.18 -0.80 -16.70
CA TYR A 124 2.94 -0.04 -17.71
C TYR A 124 2.10 0.70 -18.74
N ASN A 125 0.76 0.58 -18.70
CA ASN A 125 -0.10 1.17 -19.70
C ASN A 125 -1.50 1.48 -19.16
N ALA A 126 -2.20 2.37 -19.87
CA ALA A 126 -3.52 2.85 -19.49
C ALA A 126 -4.61 1.76 -19.53
N ALA A 127 -4.47 0.75 -20.40
CA ALA A 127 -5.45 -0.33 -20.48
C ALA A 127 -5.43 -1.19 -19.21
N THR A 128 -4.24 -1.51 -18.70
CA THR A 128 -4.07 -2.19 -17.41
C THR A 128 -4.60 -1.33 -16.26
N ALA A 129 -4.26 -0.04 -16.23
CA ALA A 129 -4.73 0.86 -15.17
C ALA A 129 -6.27 0.96 -15.13
N ARG A 130 -6.93 1.09 -16.30
CA ARG A 130 -8.41 1.07 -16.40
C ARG A 130 -9.01 -0.26 -15.95
N LEU A 131 -8.37 -1.38 -16.27
CA LEU A 131 -8.82 -2.69 -15.83
C LEU A 131 -8.78 -2.81 -14.30
N LEU A 132 -7.73 -2.31 -13.66
CA LEU A 132 -7.62 -2.33 -12.20
C LEU A 132 -8.63 -1.37 -11.56
N SER A 133 -8.79 -0.18 -12.13
CA SER A 133 -9.81 0.80 -11.71
C SER A 133 -11.22 0.20 -11.76
N SER A 134 -11.60 -0.46 -12.86
CA SER A 134 -12.92 -1.08 -13.00
C SER A 134 -13.15 -2.25 -12.04
N ARG A 135 -12.09 -2.75 -11.40
CA ARG A 135 -12.13 -3.80 -10.37
C ARG A 135 -12.07 -3.25 -8.94
N GLY A 136 -12.02 -1.93 -8.76
CA GLY A 136 -12.06 -1.26 -7.47
C GLY A 136 -10.76 -0.58 -7.04
N ALA A 137 -9.72 -0.57 -7.87
CA ALA A 137 -8.50 0.15 -7.53
C ALA A 137 -8.76 1.66 -7.49
N SER A 138 -8.50 2.29 -6.35
CA SER A 138 -8.65 3.74 -6.15
C SER A 138 -7.33 4.50 -6.31
N ALA A 139 -6.19 3.82 -6.18
CA ALA A 139 -4.86 4.37 -6.40
C ALA A 139 -3.93 3.30 -6.98
N ILE A 140 -2.98 3.71 -7.82
CA ILE A 140 -2.01 2.79 -8.44
C ILE A 140 -0.59 3.35 -8.34
N CYS A 141 0.31 2.59 -7.69
CA CYS A 141 1.73 2.90 -7.69
C CYS A 141 2.35 2.49 -9.03
N LEU A 142 2.65 3.47 -9.89
CA LEU A 142 3.25 3.21 -11.20
C LEU A 142 4.75 2.83 -11.08
N PRO A 143 5.26 1.95 -11.96
CA PRO A 143 6.67 1.57 -11.96
C PRO A 143 7.61 2.78 -12.12
N PRO A 144 8.64 2.92 -11.26
CA PRO A 144 9.50 4.11 -11.22
C PRO A 144 10.36 4.30 -12.48
N GLU A 145 10.55 3.26 -13.27
CA GLU A 145 11.28 3.29 -14.54
C GLU A 145 10.47 3.84 -15.72
N LEU A 146 9.16 4.09 -15.54
CA LEU A 146 8.33 4.66 -16.59
C LEU A 146 8.80 6.10 -16.93
N PRO A 147 8.98 6.42 -18.21
CA PRO A 147 9.14 7.81 -18.63
C PRO A 147 7.91 8.64 -18.21
N MET A 148 8.12 9.91 -17.84
CA MET A 148 7.02 10.81 -17.47
C MET A 148 5.94 10.93 -18.54
N THR A 149 6.32 10.85 -19.83
CA THR A 149 5.35 10.84 -20.95
C THR A 149 4.42 9.62 -20.94
N SER A 150 4.87 8.47 -20.42
CA SER A 150 4.02 7.30 -20.21
C SER A 150 3.09 7.51 -19.01
N VAL A 151 3.60 8.05 -17.91
CA VAL A 151 2.82 8.39 -16.71
C VAL A 151 1.67 9.34 -17.08
N GLU A 152 1.97 10.44 -17.78
CA GLU A 152 0.96 11.40 -18.26
C GLU A 152 -0.14 10.73 -19.07
N ARG A 153 0.22 9.81 -19.98
CA ARG A 153 -0.74 9.08 -20.81
C ARG A 153 -1.61 8.11 -20.02
N ILE A 154 -1.05 7.48 -18.99
CA ILE A 154 -1.80 6.58 -18.09
C ILE A 154 -2.82 7.41 -17.32
N VAL A 155 -2.36 8.45 -16.61
CA VAL A 155 -3.20 9.32 -15.78
C VAL A 155 -4.32 9.98 -16.60
N ALA A 156 -4.02 10.51 -17.79
CA ALA A 156 -5.02 11.14 -18.66
C ALA A 156 -6.14 10.17 -19.10
N GLN A 157 -5.91 8.86 -19.05
CA GLN A 157 -6.86 7.82 -19.45
C GLN A 157 -7.47 7.07 -18.26
N THR A 158 -7.15 7.46 -17.03
CA THR A 158 -7.69 6.92 -15.77
C THR A 158 -7.97 8.05 -14.77
N PRO A 159 -8.92 8.96 -15.07
CA PRO A 159 -9.18 10.14 -14.22
C PRO A 159 -9.80 9.80 -12.86
N ASP A 160 -10.35 8.59 -12.70
CA ASP A 160 -11.02 8.12 -11.48
C ASP A 160 -10.07 7.38 -10.51
N VAL A 161 -8.76 7.40 -10.79
CA VAL A 161 -7.71 6.75 -10.00
C VAL A 161 -6.69 7.81 -9.58
N ASP A 162 -6.37 7.83 -8.29
CA ASP A 162 -5.31 8.67 -7.71
C ASP A 162 -3.90 8.23 -8.14
#